data_AF-A0A7J4FBR3-F1
#
_entry.id   AF-A0A7J4FBR3-F1
#
_cell.length_a   1.000
_cell.length_b   1.000
_cell.length_c   1.000
_cell.angle_alpha   90.00
_cell.angle_beta   90.00
_cell.angle_gamma   90.00
#
_symmetry.space_group_name_H-M   'P 1'
#
loop_
_entity.id
_entity.type
_entity.pdbx_description
1 polymer ?
#
loop_
_entity_poly.entity_id
_entity_poly.type
_entity_poly.pdbx_seq_one_letter_code
_entity_poly.pdbx_strand_id
1 'polypeptide(L)' 'MDRIRVGVVGTGGIFQLAHLPAYPDVGGQLVALCDISPDALRAAGRGVRAVYTERARKSEEGGRSWPSA' A
#
# COMPACT_ATOMS: atom_id res chain seq x y z
N MET A 1 11.97 -12.70 4.18
CA MET A 1 12.35 -12.15 2.86
C MET A 1 12.20 -10.65 2.97
N ASP A 2 13.27 -9.90 2.74
CA ASP A 2 13.19 -8.44 2.81
C ASP A 2 12.33 -7.91 1.66
N ARG A 3 11.38 -7.02 1.97
CA ARG A 3 10.52 -6.41 0.96
C ARG A 3 11.27 -5.28 0.25
N ILE A 4 11.11 -5.19 -1.06
CA ILE A 4 11.64 -4.06 -1.84
C ILE A 4 10.88 -2.80 -1.43
N ARG A 5 11.60 -1.76 -0.99
CA ARG A 5 11.02 -0.46 -0.62
C ARG A 5 10.70 0.31 -1.90
N VAL A 6 9.44 0.70 -2.09
CA VAL A 6 8.95 1.35 -3.30
C VAL A 6 8.43 2.75 -2.99
N GLY A 7 8.94 3.73 -3.74
CA GLY A 7 8.37 5.07 -3.84
C GLY A 7 7.55 5.21 -5.12
N VAL A 8 6.36 5.80 -5.02
CA VAL A 8 5.47 6.01 -6.18
C VAL A 8 5.46 7.48 -6.57
N VAL A 9 5.65 7.75 -7.87
CA VAL A 9 5.49 9.07 -8.48
C VAL A 9 4.29 9.02 -9.41
N GLY A 10 3.27 9.84 -9.13
CA GLY A 10 1.97 9.77 -9.77
C GLY A 10 1.01 8.83 -9.03
N THR A 11 0.00 9.43 -8.40
CA THR A 11 -0.99 8.75 -7.55
C THR A 11 -2.41 8.85 -8.10
N GLY A 12 -2.54 9.03 -9.41
CA GLY A 12 -3.81 9.10 -10.12
C GLY A 12 -4.59 7.78 -10.14
N GLY A 13 -5.67 7.75 -10.92
CA GLY A 13 -6.62 6.63 -10.93
C GLY A 13 -5.98 5.25 -11.20
N ILE A 14 -4.99 5.16 -12.09
CA ILE A 14 -4.31 3.89 -12.40
C ILE A 14 -3.58 3.34 -11.18
N PHE A 15 -2.82 4.18 -10.47
CA PHE A 15 -2.16 3.75 -9.24
C PHE A 15 -3.19 3.26 -8.22
N GLN A 16 -4.26 4.03 -7.99
CA GLN A 16 -5.26 3.72 -6.96
C GLN A 16 -6.10 2.47 -7.28
N LEU A 17 -6.47 2.27 -8.54
CA LEU A 17 -7.40 1.20 -8.95
C LEU A 17 -6.71 -0.08 -9.41
N ALA A 18 -5.51 0.00 -9.99
CA ALA A 18 -4.83 -1.16 -10.57
C ALA A 18 -3.61 -1.60 -9.75
N HIS A 19 -2.76 -0.66 -9.35
CA HIS A 19 -1.51 -1.01 -8.67
C HIS A 19 -1.72 -1.25 -7.17
N LEU A 20 -2.34 -0.28 -6.48
CA LEU A 20 -2.47 -0.27 -5.03
C LEU A 20 -3.12 -1.55 -4.46
N PRO A 21 -4.20 -2.11 -5.03
CA PRO A 21 -4.81 -3.33 -4.49
C PRO A 21 -3.88 -4.55 -4.51
N ALA A 22 -2.91 -4.60 -5.43
CA ALA A 22 -1.98 -5.72 -5.57
C ALA A 22 -0.73 -5.60 -4.68
N TYR A 23 -0.41 -4.39 -4.18
CA TYR A 23 0.81 -4.14 -3.39
C TYR A 23 0.98 -5.05 -2.16
N PRO A 24 -0.07 -5.41 -1.40
CA PRO A 24 0.09 -6.30 -0.25
C PRO A 24 0.62 -7.70 -0.60
N ASP A 25 0.33 -8.18 -1.80
CA ASP A 25 0.57 -9.58 -2.22
C ASP A 25 1.83 -9.73 -3.10
N VAL A 26 2.49 -8.63 -3.45
CA VAL A 26 3.79 -8.63 -4.13
C VAL A 26 4.93 -8.40 -3.14
N GLY A 27 6.17 -8.68 -3.56
CA GLY A 27 7.37 -8.46 -2.74
C GLY A 27 7.73 -6.99 -2.46
N GLY A 28 6.83 -6.05 -2.76
CA GLY A 28 7.02 -4.62 -2.57
C GLY A 28 6.41 -4.09 -1.27
N GLN A 29 7.01 -3.04 -0.72
CA GLN A 29 6.48 -2.24 0.38
C GLN A 29 6.46 -0.77 -0.03
N LEU A 30 5.27 -0.19 -0.09
CA LEU A 30 5.12 1.24 -0.30
C LEU A 30 5.67 2.02 0.90
N VAL A 31 6.62 2.92 0.65
CA VAL A 31 7.26 3.76 1.68
C VAL A 31 7.13 5.26 1.41
N ALA A 32 6.80 5.65 0.18
CA ALA A 32 6.65 7.04 -0.21
C ALA A 32 5.63 7.20 -1.35
N LEU A 33 4.92 8.33 -1.33
CA LEU A 33 4.01 8.76 -2.38
C LEU A 33 4.37 10.19 -2.80
N CYS A 34 4.31 10.47 -4.10
CA CYS A 34 4.56 11.79 -4.69
C CYS A 34 3.53 12.07 -5.79
N ASP A 35 2.93 13.25 -5.76
CA ASP A 35 2.03 13.75 -6.81
C ASP A 35 2.06 15.27 -6.84
N ILE A 36 1.83 15.86 -8.01
CA ILE A 36 1.66 17.31 -8.14
C ILE A 36 0.32 17.78 -7.57
N SER A 37 -0.70 16.92 -7.60
CA SER A 37 -2.02 17.18 -7.04
C SER A 37 -2.07 16.80 -5.55
N PRO A 38 -2.21 17.77 -4.64
CA PRO A 38 -2.34 17.48 -3.22
C PRO A 38 -3.59 16.66 -2.90
N ASP A 39 -4.66 16.81 -3.68
CA ASP A 39 -5.89 16.04 -3.53
C ASP A 39 -5.70 14.58 -3.93
N ALA A 40 -5.03 14.32 -5.05
CA ALA A 40 -4.69 12.96 -5.47
C ALA A 40 -3.78 12.28 -4.43
N LEU A 41 -2.77 12.99 -3.96
CA LEU A 41 -1.84 12.49 -2.94
C LEU A 41 -2.57 12.13 -1.64
N ARG A 42 -3.50 12.99 -1.17
CA ARG A 42 -4.32 12.73 0.02
C ARG A 42 -5.25 11.52 -0.19
N ALA A 43 -5.89 11.42 -1.35
CA ALA A 43 -6.77 10.30 -1.67
C ALA A 43 -6.01 8.97 -1.69
N ALA A 44 -4.86 8.94 -2.38
CA ALA A 44 -3.99 7.78 -2.43
C ALA A 44 -3.44 7.39 -1.06
N GLY A 45 -3.05 8.36 -0.22
CA GLY A 45 -2.63 8.10 1.15
C GLY A 45 -3.71 7.41 2.00
N ARG A 46 -4.97 7.82 1.87
CA ARG A 46 -6.11 7.13 2.51
C ARG A 46 -6.28 5.70 1.97
N GLY A 47 -6.18 5.52 0.65
CA GLY A 47 -6.26 4.21 0.02
C GLY A 47 -5.17 3.25 0.52
N VAL A 48 -3.91 3.71 0.58
CA VAL A 48 -2.79 2.93 1.10
C VAL A 48 -3.07 2.47 2.53
N ARG A 49 -3.51 3.40 3.39
CA ARG A 49 -3.85 3.06 4.77
C ARG A 49 -4.93 1.98 4.85
N ALA A 50 -6.01 2.14 4.07
CA ALA A 50 -7.12 1.18 4.05
C ALA A 50 -6.68 -0.22 3.62
N VAL A 51 -5.95 -0.32 2.51
CA VAL A 51 -5.49 -1.60 1.94
C VAL A 51 -4.57 -2.35 2.90
N TYR A 52 -3.59 -1.66 3.51
CA TYR A 52 -2.67 -2.31 4.45
C TYR A 52 -3.35 -2.66 5.79
N THR A 53 -4.28 -1.84 6.27
CA THR A 53 -5.03 -2.14 7.51
C THR A 53 -5.89 -3.38 7.32
N GLU A 54 -6.59 -3.48 6.19
CA GLU A 54 -7.41 -4.65 5.86
C GLU A 54 -6.57 -5.92 5.71
N ARG A 55 -5.36 -5.81 5.14
CA ARG A 55 -4.45 -6.96 5.04
C ARG A 55 -3.96 -7.43 6.42
N ALA A 56 -3.61 -6.50 7.30
CA ALA A 56 -3.18 -6.80 8.66
C ALA A 56 -4.28 -7.57 9.41
N ARG A 57 -5.51 -7.05 9.39
CA ARG A 57 -6.70 -7.70 9.98
C ARG A 57 -6.90 -9.13 9.46
N LYS A 58 -6.86 -9.33 8.15
CA LYS A 58 -6.98 -10.66 7.52
C LYS A 58 -5.85 -11.63 7.90
N SER A 59 -4.66 -11.12 8.22
CA SER A 59 -3.54 -11.96 8.66
C SER A 59 -3.75 -12.46 10.08
N GLU A 60 -4.22 -11.56 10.96
CA GLU A 60 -4.57 -11.87 12.36
C GLU A 60 -5.69 -12.90 12.43
N GLU A 61 -6.76 -12.72 11.67
CA GLU A 61 -7.90 -13.66 11.58
C GLU A 61 -7.51 -15.01 10.97
N GLY A 62 -6.54 -15.00 10.05
CA GLY A 62 -6.04 -16.20 9.38
C GLY A 62 -5.01 -17.01 10.16
N GLY A 63 -4.69 -16.64 11.41
CA GLY A 63 -3.73 -17.35 12.26
C GLY A 63 -2.27 -17.27 11.78
N ARG A 64 -1.93 -16.36 10.86
CA ARG A 64 -0.55 -16.09 10.45
C ARG A 64 -0.08 -14.81 11.12
N SER A 65 0.69 -14.96 12.19
CA SER A 65 1.42 -13.86 12.82
C SER A 65 2.41 -13.27 11.81
N TRP A 66 2.35 -11.95 11.64
CA TRP A 66 3.29 -11.21 10.81
C TRP A 66 4.64 -11.09 11.55
N PRO A 67 5.80 -11.36 10.91
CA PRO A 67 7.09 -11.10 11.54
C PRO A 67 7.28 -9.59 11.68
N SER A 68 7.36 -9.14 12.94
CA SER A 68 7.51 -7.76 13.37
C SER A 68 8.73 -7.06 12.76
N ALA A 69 8.46 -5.86 12.26
CA ALA A 69 9.31 -4.65 12.14
C ALA A 69 10.72 -4.79 11.55
#